data_AF-A0A9E2M1H4-F1
#
_entry.id   AF-A0A9E2M1H4-F1
#
_cell.length_a   1.000
_cell.length_b   1.000
_cell.length_c   1.000
_cell.angle_alpha   90.00
_cell.angle_beta   90.00
_cell.angle_gamma   90.00
#
_symmetry.space_group_name_H-M   'P 1'
#
loop_
_entity.id
_entity.type
_entity.pdbx_description
1 polymer ?
#
loop_
_entity_poly.entity_id
_entity_poly.type
_entity_poly.pdbx_seq_one_letter_code
_entity_poly.pdbx_strand_id
1 'polypeptide(L)' 'MSLKIKEAQVLYDAKGNKTHVLLPYKRFEKLIEHLEDLEDLKSIEEVRSEPDIPFEEVKKKIIKRKR' A
#
# COMPACT_ATOMS: atom_id res chain seq x y z
N MET A 1 -0.92 -5.78 33.31
CA MET A 1 0.41 -5.28 32.90
C MET A 1 0.25 -4.59 31.54
N SER A 2 0.50 -3.28 31.44
CA SER A 2 0.30 -2.51 30.20
C SER A 2 1.65 -2.29 29.52
N LEU A 3 1.86 -2.90 28.35
CA LEU A 3 2.98 -2.58 27.47
C LEU A 3 2.65 -1.30 26.71
N LYS A 4 3.28 -0.19 27.10
CA LYS A 4 3.20 1.09 26.37
C LYS A 4 4.34 1.17 25.37
N ILE A 5 4.06 0.76 24.14
CA ILE A 5 4.99 0.88 23.02
C ILE A 5 4.66 2.18 22.29
N LYS A 6 5.55 3.17 22.36
CA LYS A 6 5.37 4.47 21.70
C LYS A 6 5.98 4.50 20.29
N GLU A 7 7.00 3.70 20.05
CA GLU A 7 7.79 3.67 18.82
C GLU A 7 8.09 2.23 18.38
N ALA A 8 8.65 2.05 17.19
CA ALA A 8 9.03 0.75 16.68
C ALA A 8 10.12 0.10 17.55
N GLN A 9 9.96 -1.19 17.83
CA GLN A 9 10.98 -1.99 18.51
C GLN A 9 11.43 -3.12 17.60
N VAL A 10 12.71 -3.48 17.68
CA VAL A 10 13.29 -4.60 16.92
C VAL A 10 13.57 -5.74 17.88
N LEU A 11 13.12 -6.94 17.52
CA LEU A 11 13.40 -8.17 18.25
C LEU A 11 14.57 -8.89 17.60
N TYR A 12 15.46 -9.42 18.45
CA TYR A 12 16.67 -10.12 18.04
C TYR A 12 16.58 -11.59 18.43
N ASP A 13 17.13 -12.48 17.60
CA ASP A 13 17.33 -13.88 17.99
C ASP A 13 18.49 -14.02 18.99
N ALA A 14 18.71 -15.25 19.47
CA ALA A 14 19.80 -15.54 20.40
C ALA A 14 21.21 -15.32 19.81
N LYS A 15 21.33 -15.17 18.48
CA LYS A 15 22.58 -14.88 17.77
C LYS A 15 22.77 -13.38 17.52
N GLY A 16 21.81 -12.54 17.93
CA GLY A 16 21.86 -11.09 17.71
C GLY A 16 21.36 -10.65 16.33
N ASN A 17 20.70 -11.51 15.57
CA ASN A 17 20.11 -11.14 14.28
C ASN A 17 18.73 -10.50 14.49
N LYS A 18 18.45 -9.42 13.76
CA LYS A 18 17.12 -8.80 13.70
C LYS A 18 16.15 -9.74 13.02
N THR A 19 15.10 -10.16 13.71
CA THR A 19 14.13 -11.13 13.17
C THR A 19 12.74 -10.56 13.01
N HIS A 20 12.31 -9.66 13.91
CA HIS A 20 10.96 -9.11 13.90
C HIS A 20 10.95 -7.64 14.30
N VAL A 21 9.88 -6.94 13.96
CA VAL A 21 9.61 -5.58 14.41
C VAL A 21 8.25 -5.54 15.09
N LEU A 22 8.19 -4.93 16.27
CA LEU A 22 6.95 -4.66 16.99
C LEU A 22 6.57 -3.18 16.80
N LEU A 23 5.38 -2.95 16.27
CA LEU A 23 4.87 -1.62 15.96
C LEU A 23 3.57 -1.34 16.72
N PRO A 24 3.33 -0.10 17.15
CA PRO A 24 2.00 0.34 17.51
C PRO A 24 1.04 0.12 16.33
N TYR A 25 -0.14 -0.45 16.58
CA TYR A 25 -1.09 -0.81 15.53
C TYR A 25 -1.42 0.34 14.58
N LYS A 26 -1.70 1.54 15.13
CA LYS A 26 -1.96 2.74 14.34
C LYS A 26 -0.80 3.16 13.43
N ARG A 27 0.44 2.83 13.79
CA ARG A 27 1.61 3.09 12.95
C ARG A 27 1.74 2.06 11.84
N PHE A 28 1.38 0.80 12.12
CA PHE A 28 1.30 -0.23 11.10
C PHE A 28 0.22 0.10 10.05
N GLU A 29 -0.98 0.48 10.47
CA GLU A 29 -2.06 0.89 9.54
C GLU A 29 -1.61 2.00 8.59
N LYS A 30 -0.99 3.07 9.12
CA LYS A 30 -0.45 4.15 8.28
C LYS A 30 0.61 3.69 7.29
N LEU A 31 1.42 2.70 7.63
CA LEU A 31 2.40 2.14 6.69
C LEU A 31 1.69 1.40 5.55
N ILE A 32 0.59 0.71 5.82
CA ILE A 32 -0.22 0.06 4.79
C ILE A 32 -0.86 1.11 3.87
N GLU A 33 -1.50 2.14 4.44
CA GLU A 33 -2.08 3.25 3.67
C GLU A 33 -1.03 3.90 2.74
N HIS A 34 0.17 4.18 3.25
CA HIS A 34 1.25 4.73 2.43
C HIS A 34 1.73 3.80 1.32
N LEU A 35 1.65 2.48 1.51
CA LEU A 35 2.00 1.52 0.46
C LEU A 35 0.94 1.50 -0.64
N GLU A 36 -0.34 1.62 -0.29
CA GLU A 36 -1.44 1.74 -1.25
C GLU A 36 -1.28 3.01 -2.11
N ASP A 37 -0.97 4.15 -1.50
CA ASP A 37 -0.70 5.40 -2.23
C ASP A 37 0.45 5.25 -3.25
N LEU A 38 1.52 4.52 -2.88
CA LEU A 38 2.65 4.27 -3.77
C LEU A 38 2.28 3.31 -4.92
N GLU A 39 1.40 2.34 -4.68
CA GLU A 39 0.89 1.43 -5.70
C GLU A 39 0.02 2.18 -6.73
N ASP A 40 -0.81 3.12 -6.28
CA ASP A 40 -1.58 4.00 -7.16
C ASP A 40 -0.66 4.86 -8.05
N LEU A 41 0.39 5.46 -7.46
CA LEU A 41 1.38 6.23 -8.21
C LEU A 41 2.12 5.38 -9.25
N LYS A 42 2.47 4.14 -8.89
CA LYS A 42 3.10 3.19 -9.82
C LYS A 42 2.15 2.86 -10.98
N SER A 43 0.87 2.63 -10.68
CA SER A 43 -0.14 2.34 -11.69
C SER A 43 -0.31 3.48 -12.70
N ILE A 44 -0.25 4.74 -12.25
CA ILE A 44 -0.27 5.92 -13.12
C ILE A 44 0.97 5.96 -14.03
N GLU A 45 2.15 5.71 -13.48
CA GLU A 45 3.40 5.74 -14.24
C GLU A 45 3.44 4.65 -15.33
N GLU A 46 2.92 3.45 -15.04
CA GLU A 46 2.83 2.34 -15.99
C GLU A 46 2.03 2.69 -17.25
N VAL A 47 0.96 3.48 -17.10
CA VAL A 47 0.09 3.88 -18.21
C VAL A 47 0.42 5.27 -18.78
N ARG A 48 1.44 5.94 -18.26
CA ARG A 48 1.73 7.35 -18.57
C ARG A 48 2.05 7.62 -20.04
N SER A 49 2.61 6.63 -20.74
CA SER A 49 2.90 6.70 -22.18
C SER A 49 1.75 6.23 -23.07
N GLU A 50 0.66 5.73 -22.48
CA GLU A 50 -0.50 5.30 -23.25
C GLU A 50 -1.24 6.52 -23.83
N PRO A 51 -1.76 6.43 -25.06
CA PRO A 51 -2.55 7.50 -25.64
C PRO A 51 -3.89 7.64 -24.91
N ASP A 52 -4.32 8.89 -24.71
CA ASP A 52 -5.64 9.18 -24.18
C ASP A 52 -6.74 8.59 -25.06
N ILE A 53 -7.81 8.11 -24.43
CA ILE A 53 -9.01 7.64 -25.12
C ILE A 53 -10.20 8.57 -24.84
N PRO A 54 -11.06 8.84 -25.84
CA PRO A 54 -12.26 9.65 -25.63
C PRO A 54 -13.18 9.04 -24.56
N PHE A 55 -13.76 9.89 -23.72
CA PHE A 55 -14.67 9.48 -22.63
C PHE A 55 -15.83 8.60 -23.12
N GLU A 56 -16.38 8.88 -24.30
CA GLU A 56 -17.47 8.08 -24.89
C GLU A 56 -17.06 6.63 -25.19
N GLU A 57 -15.78 6.37 -25.49
CA GLU A 57 -15.26 5.02 -25.69
C GLU A 57 -15.13 4.27 -24.36
N VAL A 58 -14.70 4.95 -23.29
CA VAL A 58 -14.63 4.40 -21.93
C VAL A 58 -16.01 3.98 -21.45
N LYS A 59 -17.01 4.84 -21.63
CA LYS A 59 -18.41 4.60 -21.23
C LYS A 59 -18.98 3.34 -21.87
N LYS A 60 -18.73 3.12 -23.17
CA LYS A 60 -19.16 1.92 -23.90
C LYS A 60 -18.50 0.64 -23.34
N LYS A 61 -17.21 0.69 -22.98
CA LYS A 61 -16.47 -0.45 -22.40
C LYS A 61 -16.99 -0.85 -21.02
N ILE A 62 -17.29 0.13 -20.15
CA ILE A 62 -17.78 -0.12 -18.78
C ILE A 62 -19.21 -0.70 -18.80
N ILE A 63 -20.10 -0.17 -19.64
CA ILE A 63 -21.49 -0.64 -19.74
C ILE A 63 -21.58 -2.10 -20.24
N LYS A 64 -20.71 -2.51 -21.17
CA LYS A 64 -20.66 -3.91 -21.67
C LYS A 64 -20.23 -4.92 -20.61
N ARG A 65 -19.45 -4.51 -19.61
CA ARG A 65 -18.92 -5.39 -18.54
C ARG A 65 -19.94 -5.74 -17.45
N LYS A 66 -21.07 -5.02 -17.40
CA LYS A 66 -22.16 -5.20 -16.42
C LYS A 66 -23.32 -6.09 -16.92
N ARG A 67 -23.21 -6.72 -18.09
CA ARG A 67 -24.23 -7.63 -18.65
C ARG A 67 -23.76 -9.07 -18.63
#